data_AF-A0A5E4LP97-F1
#
_entry.id   AF-A0A5E4LP97-F1
#
_cell.length_a   1.000
_cell.length_b   1.000
_cell.length_c   1.000
_cell.angle_alpha   90.00
_cell.angle_beta   90.00
_cell.angle_gamma   90.00
#
_symmetry.space_group_name_H-M   'P 1'
#
loop_
_entity.id
_entity.type
_entity.pdbx_description
1 polymer ?
#
loop_
_entity_poly.entity_id
_entity_poly.type
_entity_poly.pdbx_seq_one_letter_code
_entity_poly.pdbx_strand_id
1 'polypeptide(L)'
;MAKKKVVVKVKPTKVVSVPVKTDVASVEAETIKRVGKTISTLEGFLSRWDASKIKPDSMFPQVVKIRKFYQALNSWQKDVTDKKNVDDETRTRRLRDFVFICKSYS
;
A
#
# COMPACT_ATOMS: atom_id res chain seq x y z
N MET A 1 17.31 10.32 60.17
CA MET A 1 16.68 11.18 59.13
C MET A 1 15.72 10.33 58.31
N ALA A 2 14.43 10.66 58.30
CA ALA A 2 13.36 9.84 57.72
C ALA A 2 13.25 10.02 56.19
N LYS A 3 13.19 8.92 55.42
CA LYS A 3 12.95 8.94 53.97
C LYS A 3 11.44 9.03 53.70
N LYS A 4 10.98 10.18 53.18
CA LYS A 4 9.61 10.34 52.66
C LYS A 4 9.46 9.54 51.36
N LYS A 5 8.57 8.54 51.34
CA LYS A 5 8.09 7.91 50.10
C LYS A 5 7.00 8.80 49.50
N VAL A 6 7.22 9.29 48.28
CA VAL A 6 6.19 9.97 47.49
C VAL A 6 5.41 8.89 46.72
N VAL A 7 4.13 8.72 47.05
CA VAL A 7 3.22 7.85 46.31
C VAL A 7 2.53 8.69 45.24
N VAL A 8 2.93 8.52 43.98
CA VAL A 8 2.26 9.15 42.84
C VAL A 8 1.07 8.27 42.45
N LYS A 9 -0.16 8.72 42.75
CA LYS A 9 -1.38 8.10 42.23
C LYS A 9 -1.56 8.51 40.76
N VAL A 10 -1.22 7.62 39.84
CA VAL A 10 -1.52 7.79 38.41
C VAL A 10 -2.98 7.38 38.19
N LYS A 11 -3.81 8.31 37.71
CA LYS A 11 -5.20 8.01 37.34
C LYS A 11 -5.19 7.12 36.08
N PRO A 12 -6.05 6.09 35.98
CA PRO A 12 -6.13 5.28 34.78
C PRO A 12 -6.72 6.13 33.63
N THR A 13 -5.92 6.34 32.60
CA THR A 13 -6.37 6.95 31.34
C THR A 13 -7.42 6.03 30.72
N LYS A 14 -8.66 6.52 30.63
CA LYS A 14 -9.77 5.82 29.98
C LYS A 14 -9.41 5.62 28.52
N VAL A 15 -9.04 4.40 28.15
CA VAL A 15 -8.82 4.01 26.75
C VAL A 15 -10.20 4.02 26.09
N VAL A 16 -10.50 5.10 25.37
CA VAL A 16 -11.65 5.14 24.49
C VAL A 16 -11.29 4.27 23.30
N SER A 17 -11.78 3.03 23.30
CA SER A 17 -11.79 2.17 22.13
C SER A 17 -12.70 2.81 21.09
N VAL A 18 -12.12 3.66 20.24
CA VAL A 18 -12.82 4.22 19.09
C VAL A 18 -13.10 3.05 18.15
N PRO A 19 -14.38 2.75 17.82
CA PRO A 19 -14.66 1.80 16.77
C PRO A 19 -14.09 2.38 15.48
N VAL A 20 -13.01 1.78 14.96
CA VAL A 20 -12.53 2.04 13.60
C VAL A 20 -13.61 1.48 12.68
N LYS A 21 -14.64 2.29 12.39
CA LYS A 21 -15.44 2.07 11.18
C LYS A 21 -14.48 2.38 10.04
N THR A 22 -13.75 1.35 9.60
CA THR A 22 -12.87 1.46 8.44
C THR A 22 -13.78 1.67 7.24
N ASP A 23 -13.97 2.93 6.87
CA ASP A 23 -14.72 3.28 5.67
C ASP A 23 -13.99 2.70 4.46
N VAL A 24 -14.66 1.82 3.71
CA VAL A 24 -14.09 1.12 2.55
C VAL A 24 -13.62 2.13 1.51
N ALA A 25 -14.32 3.26 1.37
CA ALA A 25 -13.91 4.35 0.50
C ALA A 25 -12.60 5.00 0.97
N SER A 26 -12.42 5.19 2.28
CA SER A 26 -11.18 5.70 2.86
C SER A 26 -10.00 4.75 2.62
N VAL A 27 -10.20 3.44 2.81
CA VAL A 27 -9.17 2.41 2.56
C VAL A 27 -8.79 2.38 1.08
N GLU A 28 -9.77 2.43 0.19
CA GLU A 28 -9.52 2.46 -1.26
C GLU A 28 -8.74 3.73 -1.63
N ALA A 29 -9.14 4.90 -1.14
CA ALA A 29 -8.43 6.15 -1.39
C ALA A 29 -6.97 6.12 -0.92
N GLU A 30 -6.72 5.60 0.28
CA GLU A 30 -5.35 5.44 0.78
C GLU A 30 -4.55 4.43 -0.05
N THR A 31 -5.19 3.31 -0.44
CA THR A 31 -4.57 2.29 -1.28
C THR A 31 -4.18 2.85 -2.64
N ILE A 32 -5.06 3.59 -3.31
CA ILE A 32 -4.76 4.27 -4.59
C ILE A 32 -3.56 5.21 -4.42
N LYS A 33 -3.51 5.99 -3.34
CA LYS A 33 -2.39 6.92 -3.07
C LYS A 33 -1.06 6.17 -2.89
N ARG A 34 -1.07 5.05 -2.17
CA ARG A 34 0.13 4.21 -1.99
C ARG A 34 0.56 3.56 -3.30
N VAL A 35 -0.39 2.98 -4.04
CA VAL A 35 -0.15 2.38 -5.36
C VAL A 35 0.45 3.39 -6.33
N GLY A 36 -0.05 4.62 -6.37
CA GLY A 36 0.53 5.68 -7.21
C GLY A 36 2.01 5.94 -6.91
N LYS A 37 2.40 6.03 -5.63
CA LYS A 37 3.81 6.18 -5.23
C LYS A 37 4.66 4.97 -5.64
N THR A 38 4.12 3.76 -5.48
CA THR A 38 4.81 2.53 -5.87
C THR A 38 5.02 2.48 -7.37
N ILE A 39 4.00 2.78 -8.17
CA ILE A 39 4.08 2.85 -9.64
C ILE A 39 5.18 3.81 -10.08
N SER A 40 5.25 5.03 -9.53
CA SER A 40 6.32 5.99 -9.85
C SER A 40 7.72 5.47 -9.50
N THR A 41 7.84 4.72 -8.40
CA THR A 41 9.12 4.12 -8.00
C THR A 41 9.53 3.00 -8.96
N LEU A 42 8.58 2.13 -9.35
CA LEU A 42 8.81 1.06 -10.31
C LEU A 42 9.14 1.62 -11.70
N GLU A 43 8.46 2.67 -12.13
CA GLU A 43 8.75 3.37 -13.39
C GLU A 43 10.16 3.94 -13.40
N GLY A 44 10.57 4.61 -12.31
CA GLY A 44 11.93 5.12 -12.16
C GLY A 44 12.99 4.00 -12.17
N PHE A 45 12.71 2.87 -11.52
CA PHE A 45 13.58 1.70 -11.56
C PHE A 45 13.71 1.11 -12.98
N LEU A 46 12.57 0.88 -13.66
CA LEU A 46 12.54 0.33 -15.01
C LEU A 46 13.22 1.25 -16.02
N SER A 47 13.01 2.57 -15.91
CA SER A 47 13.69 3.56 -16.75
C SER A 47 15.22 3.51 -16.58
N ARG A 48 15.70 3.43 -15.33
CA ARG A 48 17.14 3.29 -15.03
C ARG A 48 17.70 1.96 -15.55
N TRP A 49 16.95 0.87 -15.40
CA TRP A 49 17.34 -0.43 -15.95
C TRP A 49 17.46 -0.37 -17.47
N ASP A 50 16.45 0.18 -18.15
CA ASP A 50 16.42 0.27 -19.61
C ASP A 50 17.56 1.13 -20.15
N ALA A 51 17.89 2.23 -19.45
CA ALA A 51 19.03 3.11 -19.76
C ALA A 51 20.41 2.56 -19.35
N SER A 52 20.46 1.49 -18.55
CA SER A 52 21.74 0.91 -18.10
C SER A 52 22.50 0.28 -19.26
N LYS A 53 23.81 0.54 -19.30
CA LYS A 53 24.74 -0.11 -20.23
C LYS A 53 25.08 -1.55 -19.82
N ILE A 54 24.95 -1.86 -18.53
CA ILE A 54 25.25 -3.17 -17.96
C ILE A 54 23.94 -3.78 -17.44
N LYS A 55 23.55 -4.91 -18.01
CA LYS A 55 22.32 -5.64 -17.68
C LYS A 55 22.70 -7.10 -17.37
N PRO A 56 22.95 -7.45 -16.10
CA PRO A 56 23.29 -8.81 -15.73
C PRO A 56 22.15 -9.78 -16.09
N ASP A 57 22.45 -10.86 -16.80
CA ASP A 57 21.45 -11.85 -17.21
C ASP A 57 20.72 -12.47 -16.00
N SER A 58 21.41 -12.59 -14.87
CA SER A 58 20.83 -13.09 -13.60
C SER A 58 19.70 -12.21 -13.06
N MET A 59 19.67 -10.91 -13.38
CA MET A 59 18.62 -9.99 -12.95
C MET A 59 17.46 -9.92 -13.94
N PHE A 60 17.63 -10.39 -15.18
CA PHE A 60 16.62 -10.29 -16.22
C PHE A 60 15.26 -10.91 -15.81
N PRO A 61 15.19 -12.11 -15.20
CA PRO A 61 13.92 -12.68 -14.76
C PRO A 61 13.21 -11.82 -13.69
N GLN A 62 13.98 -11.22 -12.79
CA GLN A 62 13.45 -10.36 -11.73
C GLN A 62 12.89 -9.06 -12.32
N VAL A 63 13.60 -8.46 -13.28
CA VAL A 63 13.13 -7.26 -13.97
C VAL A 63 11.88 -7.55 -14.80
N VAL A 64 11.78 -8.72 -15.44
CA VAL A 64 10.56 -9.14 -16.13
C VAL A 64 9.40 -9.29 -15.14
N LYS A 65 9.62 -9.87 -13.95
CA LYS A 65 8.61 -9.96 -12.88
C LYS A 65 8.16 -8.56 -12.44
N ILE A 66 9.09 -7.63 -12.24
CA ILE A 66 8.81 -6.24 -11.88
C ILE A 66 8.00 -5.53 -12.97
N ARG A 67 8.35 -5.71 -14.25
CA ARG A 67 7.62 -5.09 -15.37
C ARG A 67 6.17 -5.58 -15.45
N LYS A 68 5.94 -6.87 -15.25
CA LYS A 68 4.58 -7.45 -15.18
C LYS A 68 3.81 -6.94 -13.98
N PHE A 69 4.44 -6.84 -12.81
CA PHE A 69 3.83 -6.28 -11.61
C PHE A 69 3.44 -4.81 -11.79
N TYR A 70 4.34 -4.00 -12.36
CA TYR A 70 4.08 -2.60 -12.73
C TYR A 70 2.86 -2.49 -13.67
N GLN A 71 2.79 -3.30 -14.72
CA GLN A 71 1.66 -3.32 -15.64
C GLN A 71 0.34 -3.67 -14.93
N ALA A 72 0.33 -4.71 -14.10
CA ALA A 72 -0.85 -5.12 -13.35
C ALA A 72 -1.34 -4.01 -12.39
N LEU A 73 -0.44 -3.38 -11.65
CA LEU A 73 -0.77 -2.28 -10.75
C LEU A 73 -1.30 -1.05 -11.52
N ASN A 74 -0.67 -0.70 -12.63
CA ASN A 74 -1.09 0.44 -13.44
C ASN A 74 -2.46 0.22 -14.08
N SER A 75 -2.73 -0.98 -14.59
CA SER A 75 -4.05 -1.36 -15.11
C SER A 75 -5.13 -1.30 -14.03
N TRP A 76 -4.85 -1.84 -12.84
CA TRP A 76 -5.76 -1.75 -11.71
C TRP A 76 -6.02 -0.30 -11.31
N GLN A 77 -4.97 0.52 -11.17
CA GLN A 77 -5.10 1.91 -10.76
C GLN A 77 -5.99 2.69 -11.74
N LYS A 78 -5.80 2.49 -13.05
CA LYS A 78 -6.63 3.12 -14.09
C LYS A 78 -8.11 2.75 -13.96
N ASP A 79 -8.44 1.46 -13.84
CA ASP A 79 -9.84 1.02 -13.70
C ASP A 79 -10.51 1.60 -12.44
N VAL A 80 -9.76 1.70 -11.34
CA VAL A 80 -10.28 2.32 -10.10
C VAL A 80 -10.48 3.83 -10.27
N THR A 81 -9.55 4.53 -10.93
CA THR A 81 -9.63 5.99 -11.12
C THR A 81 -10.70 6.43 -12.12
N ASP A 82 -11.02 5.59 -13.12
CA ASP A 82 -12.04 5.90 -14.14
C ASP A 82 -13.47 5.85 -13.58
N LYS A 83 -13.68 5.07 -12.50
CA LYS A 83 -15.00 4.79 -11.93
C LYS A 83 -15.02 5.16 -10.43
N LYS A 84 -15.07 6.48 -10.16
CA LYS A 84 -14.93 7.07 -8.80
C LYS A 84 -16.16 6.94 -7.90
N ASN A 85 -17.35 6.88 -8.49
CA ASN A 85 -18.63 6.80 -7.77
C ASN A 85 -19.22 5.39 -7.88
N VAL A 86 -18.62 4.46 -7.13
CA VAL A 86 -19.10 3.08 -7.02
C VAL A 86 -19.46 2.77 -5.58
N ASP A 87 -20.31 1.77 -5.42
CA ASP A 87 -20.77 1.20 -4.17
C ASP A 87 -19.68 0.41 -3.43
N ASP A 88 -19.90 0.17 -2.14
CA ASP A 88 -18.91 -0.49 -1.26
C ASP A 88 -18.58 -1.92 -1.68
N GLU A 89 -19.51 -2.63 -2.32
CA GLU A 89 -19.25 -3.97 -2.85
C GLU A 89 -18.21 -3.92 -3.98
N THR A 90 -18.37 -2.99 -4.92
CA THR A 90 -17.39 -2.76 -6.00
C THR A 90 -16.04 -2.31 -5.44
N ARG A 91 -16.02 -1.40 -4.46
CA ARG A 91 -14.75 -0.97 -3.81
C ARG A 91 -14.05 -2.14 -3.12
N THR A 92 -14.80 -2.97 -2.41
CA THR A 92 -14.28 -4.17 -1.76
C THR A 92 -13.70 -5.16 -2.77
N ARG A 93 -14.39 -5.37 -3.90
CA ARG A 93 -13.88 -6.22 -4.98
C ARG A 93 -12.56 -5.69 -5.54
N ARG A 94 -12.46 -4.39 -5.83
CA ARG A 94 -11.20 -3.76 -6.29
C ARG A 94 -10.06 -3.94 -5.30
N LEU A 95 -10.33 -3.79 -4.01
CA LEU A 95 -9.34 -4.02 -2.96
C LEU A 95 -8.89 -5.48 -2.90
N ARG A 96 -9.80 -6.44 -3.12
CA ARG A 96 -9.45 -7.87 -3.24
C ARG A 96 -8.58 -8.12 -4.47
N ASP A 97 -8.91 -7.53 -5.61
CA ASP A 97 -8.13 -7.63 -6.84
C ASP A 97 -6.71 -7.07 -6.64
N PHE A 98 -6.59 -5.93 -5.96
CA PHE A 98 -5.30 -5.37 -5.55
C PHE A 98 -4.49 -6.35 -4.68
N VAL A 99 -5.10 -6.93 -3.65
CA VAL A 99 -4.44 -7.92 -2.78
C VAL A 99 -3.99 -9.14 -3.57
N PHE A 100 -4.81 -9.60 -4.53
CA PHE A 100 -4.45 -10.71 -5.42
C PHE A 100 -3.24 -10.38 -6.28
N ILE A 101 -3.18 -9.16 -6.85
CA ILE A 101 -2.00 -8.67 -7.57
C ILE A 101 -0.77 -8.72 -6.65
N CYS A 102 -0.83 -8.14 -5.44
CA CYS A 102 0.31 -8.16 -4.52
C CYS A 102 0.79 -9.58 -4.18
N LYS A 103 -0.13 -10.52 -3.95
CA LYS A 103 0.23 -11.92 -3.63
C LYS A 103 0.85 -12.65 -4.82
N SER A 104 0.39 -12.38 -6.04
CA SER A 104 0.88 -13.05 -7.25
C SER A 104 2.33 -12.69 -7.59
N TYR A 105 2.81 -11.56 -7.08
CA TYR A 105 4.16 -11.05 -7.35
C TYR A 105 5.05 -10.96 -6.11
N SER A 106 4.56 -11.41 -4.94
CA SER A 106 5.37 -11.75 -3.76
C SER A 106 6.34 -12.88 -4.05
#